data_AF-A0AA39RNL8-F1
#
_entry.id   AF-A0AA39RNL8-F1
#
_cell.length_a   1.000
_cell.length_b   1.000
_cell.length_c   1.000
_cell.angle_alpha   90.00
_cell.angle_beta   90.00
_cell.angle_gamma   90.00
#
_symmetry.space_group_name_H-M   'P 1'
#
loop_
_entity.id
_entity.type
_entity.pdbx_description
1 polymer ?
#
loop_
_entity_poly.entity_id
_entity_poly.type
_entity_poly.pdbx_seq_one_letter_code
_entity_poly.pdbx_strand_id
1 'polypeptide(L)'
;MAWRLFLSKTLNLTPPLPNPKILRICEFSTSFLVTKIPKKLRKKHKKPVSARTRPVQPHASTHSRLESILTRDSTFRFLTRTKQFLSKQPQRVLRLDDAGKLHRELGFPRGRKVLKSIQRHPLIFETYRHVDNKMWFGFTDFAEELLQEESSIMDAMEIDRVKKVRKLLMMSKDKRIPLSTIYHNRLLFGIPEDFRDRVAKYPEYFRIVVENDGKRILELVNWDPTLAVSELERQFVVSEDTVVKAFKFPVKYGKDLGLDENDTRKLNLLNTLPLVSPYSDGWKLDMWSLEAEKYRVGIVHEFLNLTVEKRASIHNIVEFKEEFSLTRRTYEMLKKQPRTFYLAGTEMNWAVFLKDAYNENGALIDKDPQVIFDEKLYNFAQMQQREVFSGIDEK
;
A
#
# COMPACT_ATOMS: atom_id res chain seq x y z
N MET A 1 -27.04 -75.14 39.11
CA MET A 1 -27.32 -75.23 37.67
C MET A 1 -26.07 -74.71 36.95
N ALA A 2 -25.15 -75.49 36.35
CA ALA A 2 -25.33 -76.62 35.42
C ALA A 2 -26.32 -76.24 34.29
N TRP A 3 -26.01 -76.36 33.01
CA TRP A 3 -25.36 -77.51 32.34
C TRP A 3 -24.29 -77.12 31.30
N ARG A 4 -23.46 -78.12 30.93
CA ARG A 4 -22.55 -78.13 29.75
C ARG A 4 -23.25 -78.87 28.60
N LEU A 5 -22.80 -78.71 27.34
CA LEU A 5 -22.44 -79.82 26.43
C LEU A 5 -21.60 -79.29 25.22
N PHE A 6 -20.30 -79.61 25.15
CA PHE A 6 -19.64 -80.72 24.39
C PHE A 6 -19.37 -80.36 22.90
N LEU A 7 -18.13 -80.04 22.51
CA LEU A 7 -17.05 -80.93 21.98
C LEU A 7 -17.21 -81.30 20.49
N SER A 8 -16.20 -81.03 19.65
CA SER A 8 -15.21 -82.06 19.29
C SER A 8 -13.79 -81.52 19.04
N LYS A 9 -12.83 -82.43 18.83
CA LYS A 9 -11.38 -82.28 19.09
C LYS A 9 -10.53 -82.88 17.96
N THR A 10 -9.44 -82.21 17.58
CA THR A 10 -8.17 -82.77 17.03
C THR A 10 -7.10 -81.68 17.29
N LEU A 11 -6.10 -81.79 18.18
CA LEU A 11 -4.96 -82.74 18.25
C LEU A 11 -4.33 -82.92 16.86
N ASN A 12 -3.08 -82.56 16.57
CA ASN A 12 -1.87 -82.32 17.38
C ASN A 12 -0.96 -81.24 16.70
N LEU A 13 0.26 -80.85 17.11
CA LEU A 13 1.27 -81.37 18.07
C LEU A 13 2.15 -80.19 18.60
N THR A 14 3.18 -80.49 19.39
CA THR A 14 4.27 -79.62 19.95
C THR A 14 5.62 -80.41 19.80
N PRO A 15 6.87 -79.94 20.10
CA PRO A 15 7.27 -78.89 21.05
C PRO A 15 8.51 -78.05 20.55
N PRO A 16 9.51 -77.56 21.35
CA PRO A 16 9.93 -76.14 21.25
C PRO A 16 11.47 -75.91 21.14
N LEU A 17 11.92 -74.67 21.44
CA LEU A 17 13.31 -74.21 21.71
C LEU A 17 14.22 -73.96 20.48
N PRO A 18 15.36 -73.21 20.61
CA PRO A 18 15.78 -72.25 21.65
C PRO A 18 16.21 -70.86 21.10
N ASN A 19 16.47 -69.90 22.01
CA ASN A 19 17.21 -68.66 21.71
C ASN A 19 18.67 -68.92 21.26
N PRO A 20 19.15 -68.30 20.17
CA PRO A 20 20.58 -68.15 19.90
C PRO A 20 21.06 -66.70 20.16
N LYS A 21 21.89 -66.60 21.20
CA LYS A 21 22.98 -65.65 21.47
C LYS A 21 23.21 -64.49 20.48
N ILE A 22 23.32 -63.30 21.07
CA ILE A 22 23.95 -62.09 20.53
C ILE A 22 25.23 -62.42 19.75
N LEU A 23 25.24 -62.10 18.46
CA LEU A 23 26.44 -62.03 17.62
C LEU A 23 26.66 -60.57 17.19
N ARG A 24 27.81 -60.00 17.59
CA ARG A 24 28.28 -58.71 17.06
C ARG A 24 28.49 -58.85 15.55
N ILE A 25 27.74 -58.08 14.77
CA ILE A 25 28.07 -57.78 13.37
C ILE A 25 28.37 -56.28 13.30
N CYS A 26 29.48 -55.93 12.68
CA CYS A 26 30.11 -54.62 12.79
C CYS A 26 29.25 -53.46 12.28
N GLU A 27 29.22 -52.35 13.01
CA GLU A 27 28.76 -51.05 12.54
C GLU A 27 29.74 -50.46 11.51
N PHE A 28 29.78 -51.02 10.30
CA PHE A 28 30.39 -50.31 9.17
C PHE A 28 29.40 -49.28 8.63
N SER A 29 29.51 -48.05 9.13
CA SER A 29 28.73 -46.92 8.64
C SER A 29 28.96 -46.70 7.14
N THR A 30 27.93 -46.96 6.34
CA THR A 30 27.93 -46.72 4.89
C THR A 30 27.68 -45.24 4.52
N SER A 31 27.78 -44.33 5.49
CA SER A 31 27.56 -42.88 5.32
C SER A 31 28.56 -42.17 4.39
N PHE A 32 29.54 -42.88 3.82
CA PHE A 32 30.61 -42.31 2.99
C PHE A 32 30.43 -42.46 1.48
N LEU A 33 29.35 -43.07 0.99
CA LEU A 33 29.00 -43.06 -0.45
C LEU A 33 28.00 -41.96 -0.81
N VAL A 34 28.30 -40.72 -0.41
CA VAL A 34 27.75 -39.54 -1.09
C VAL A 34 28.43 -39.45 -2.45
N THR A 35 27.85 -40.09 -3.46
CA THR A 35 28.25 -39.94 -4.87
C THR A 35 27.96 -38.51 -5.31
N LYS A 36 28.93 -37.62 -5.07
CA LYS A 36 28.85 -36.20 -5.43
C LYS A 36 28.75 -36.08 -6.96
N ILE A 37 27.51 -36.00 -7.47
CA ILE A 37 27.22 -35.71 -8.89
C ILE A 37 28.16 -34.59 -9.33
N PRO A 38 29.06 -34.84 -10.31
CA PRO A 38 30.12 -33.91 -10.65
C PRO A 38 29.50 -32.58 -11.08
N LYS A 39 30.15 -31.47 -10.71
CA LYS A 39 29.58 -30.11 -10.89
C LYS A 39 29.12 -29.81 -12.33
N LYS A 40 29.66 -30.52 -13.32
CA LYS A 40 29.29 -30.46 -14.75
C LYS A 40 27.91 -31.04 -15.07
N LEU A 41 27.43 -32.06 -14.32
CA LEU A 41 26.13 -32.73 -14.52
C LEU A 41 25.01 -32.17 -13.64
N ARG A 42 25.30 -31.28 -12.69
CA ARG A 42 24.27 -30.60 -11.91
C ARG A 42 23.51 -29.63 -12.82
N LYS A 43 22.20 -29.84 -12.99
CA LYS A 43 21.31 -28.88 -13.66
C LYS A 43 21.54 -27.49 -13.06
N LYS A 44 21.99 -26.53 -13.88
CA LYS A 44 22.14 -25.13 -13.46
C LYS A 44 20.75 -24.55 -13.21
N HIS A 45 20.24 -24.69 -11.99
CA HIS A 45 19.08 -23.94 -11.55
C HIS A 45 19.40 -22.45 -11.70
N LYS A 46 18.69 -21.77 -12.62
CA LYS A 46 18.72 -20.31 -12.69
C LYS A 46 18.31 -19.81 -11.30
N LYS A 47 19.13 -18.94 -10.70
CA LYS A 47 18.77 -18.32 -9.41
C LYS A 47 17.41 -17.64 -9.59
N PRO A 48 16.46 -17.78 -8.63
CA PRO A 48 15.20 -17.06 -8.71
C PRO A 48 15.48 -15.56 -8.81
N VAL A 49 14.73 -14.87 -9.66
CA VAL A 49 14.82 -13.41 -9.79
C VAL A 49 14.47 -12.79 -8.43
N SER A 50 15.26 -11.82 -7.98
CA SER A 50 15.01 -11.16 -6.69
C SER A 50 13.63 -10.50 -6.69
N ALA A 51 12.88 -10.65 -5.59
CA ALA A 51 11.60 -9.95 -5.37
C ALA A 51 11.70 -8.42 -5.45
N ARG A 52 12.93 -7.87 -5.34
CA ARG A 52 13.21 -6.44 -5.55
C ARG A 52 13.19 -6.01 -7.03
N THR A 53 13.30 -6.95 -7.95
CA THR A 53 13.38 -6.73 -9.41
C THR A 53 12.22 -7.38 -10.16
N ARG A 54 11.61 -8.44 -9.60
CA ARG A 54 10.44 -9.09 -10.17
C ARG A 54 9.20 -8.19 -10.06
N PRO A 55 8.47 -7.91 -11.17
CA PRO A 55 7.24 -7.13 -11.13
C PRO A 55 6.11 -7.88 -10.41
N VAL A 56 5.16 -7.16 -9.82
CA VAL A 56 3.99 -7.77 -9.14
C VAL A 56 3.04 -8.46 -10.11
N GLN A 57 2.86 -7.84 -11.27
CA GLN A 57 2.02 -8.34 -12.36
C GLN A 57 2.89 -8.84 -13.53
N PRO A 58 2.43 -9.83 -14.30
CA PRO A 58 3.13 -10.27 -15.50
C PRO A 58 3.16 -9.15 -16.55
N HIS A 59 4.21 -9.14 -17.38
CA HIS A 59 4.44 -8.09 -18.37
C HIS A 59 3.28 -7.88 -19.36
N ALA A 60 2.50 -8.92 -19.64
CA ALA A 60 1.31 -8.85 -20.51
C ALA A 60 0.17 -7.97 -19.96
N SER A 61 0.21 -7.62 -18.66
CA SER A 61 -0.77 -6.75 -18.00
C SER A 61 -0.19 -5.38 -17.59
N THR A 62 1.07 -5.09 -17.92
CA THR A 62 1.76 -3.86 -17.47
C THR A 62 1.19 -2.61 -18.13
N HIS A 63 0.68 -1.67 -17.33
CA HIS A 63 0.23 -0.38 -17.78
C HIS A 63 1.38 0.63 -17.74
N SER A 64 2.14 0.74 -18.84
CA SER A 64 3.37 1.55 -18.94
C SER A 64 3.22 2.98 -18.37
N ARG A 65 2.08 3.63 -18.62
CA ARG A 65 1.76 4.99 -18.14
C ARG A 65 1.52 5.11 -16.63
N LEU A 66 1.25 4.01 -15.91
CA LEU A 66 1.16 4.01 -14.44
C LEU A 66 2.50 3.64 -13.78
N GLU A 67 3.33 2.83 -14.45
CA GLU A 67 4.73 2.59 -14.03
C GLU A 67 5.61 3.85 -14.18
N SER A 68 5.33 4.71 -15.16
CA SER A 68 6.03 5.99 -15.32
C SER A 68 5.78 6.94 -14.14
N ILE A 69 4.61 6.90 -13.50
CA ILE A 69 4.31 7.66 -12.27
C ILE A 69 5.24 7.23 -11.13
N LEU A 70 5.40 5.92 -10.90
CA LEU A 70 6.36 5.42 -9.90
C LEU A 70 7.81 5.81 -10.23
N THR A 71 8.14 5.86 -11.53
CA THR A 71 9.46 6.29 -12.00
C THR A 71 9.70 7.79 -11.75
N ARG A 72 8.69 8.62 -12.01
CA ARG A 72 8.64 10.06 -11.68
C ARG A 72 8.88 10.28 -10.18
N ASP A 73 8.11 9.60 -9.32
CA ASP A 73 8.25 9.69 -7.87
C ASP A 73 9.65 9.27 -7.40
N SER A 74 10.23 8.23 -8.01
CA SER A 74 11.58 7.77 -7.67
C SER A 74 12.66 8.79 -8.04
N THR A 75 12.41 9.60 -9.07
CA THR A 75 13.29 10.66 -9.57
C THR A 75 13.22 11.90 -8.68
N PHE A 76 12.02 12.35 -8.34
CA PHE A 76 11.79 13.50 -7.44
C PHE A 76 11.84 13.15 -5.95
N ARG A 77 12.08 11.89 -5.58
CA ARG A 77 12.20 11.44 -4.18
C ARG A 77 13.11 12.32 -3.33
N PHE A 78 14.20 12.84 -3.91
CA PHE A 78 15.10 13.78 -3.24
C PHE A 78 14.42 15.12 -2.94
N LEU A 79 13.79 15.72 -3.95
CA LEU A 79 13.04 16.97 -3.84
C LEU A 79 11.93 16.88 -2.78
N THR A 80 10.99 15.95 -2.96
CA THR A 80 9.79 15.84 -2.11
C THR A 80 10.16 15.60 -0.64
N ARG A 81 11.19 14.79 -0.39
CA ARG A 81 11.67 14.51 0.98
C ARG A 81 12.51 15.65 1.57
N THR A 82 13.37 16.28 0.78
CA THR A 82 14.15 17.45 1.23
C THR A 82 13.22 18.60 1.55
N LYS A 83 12.17 18.84 0.75
CA LYS A 83 11.10 19.81 1.04
C LYS A 83 10.50 19.57 2.43
N GLN A 84 10.02 18.35 2.68
CA GLN A 84 9.43 17.95 3.97
C GLN A 84 10.40 18.03 5.16
N PHE A 85 11.69 17.78 4.93
CA PHE A 85 12.69 17.85 5.99
C PHE A 85 13.03 19.30 6.34
N LEU A 86 13.33 20.14 5.33
CA LEU A 86 13.68 21.55 5.53
C LEU A 86 12.51 22.37 6.07
N SER A 87 11.26 22.08 5.64
CA SER A 87 10.07 22.78 6.17
C SER A 87 9.85 22.60 7.68
N LYS A 88 10.44 21.55 8.27
CA LYS A 88 10.42 21.30 9.74
C LYS A 88 11.58 21.98 10.49
N GLN A 89 12.58 22.50 9.78
CA GLN A 89 13.71 23.19 10.41
C GLN A 89 13.36 24.66 10.65
N PRO A 90 13.72 25.24 11.82
CA PRO A 90 13.28 26.59 12.20
C PRO A 90 13.75 27.69 11.27
N GLN A 91 14.88 27.49 10.59
CA GLN A 91 15.45 28.42 9.60
C GLN A 91 15.38 27.87 8.17
N ARG A 92 14.75 26.72 7.95
CA ARG A 92 14.64 26.02 6.64
C ARG A 92 15.97 25.73 5.90
N VAL A 93 17.11 25.90 6.56
CA VAL A 93 18.46 25.66 6.03
C VAL A 93 19.13 24.46 6.72
N LEU A 94 20.10 23.86 6.04
CA LEU A 94 20.86 22.72 6.54
C LEU A 94 22.32 22.79 6.07
N ARG A 95 23.26 22.44 6.95
CA ARG A 95 24.69 22.33 6.62
C ARG A 95 24.96 21.13 5.71
N LEU A 96 25.74 21.30 4.65
CA LEU A 96 26.02 20.23 3.65
C LEU A 96 26.69 18.98 4.26
N ASP A 97 27.54 19.14 5.26
CA ASP A 97 28.24 18.03 5.92
C ASP A 97 27.28 17.09 6.67
N ASP A 98 26.23 17.66 7.26
CA ASP A 98 25.22 16.91 8.01
C ASP A 98 24.16 16.34 7.06
N ALA A 99 23.78 17.10 6.02
CA ALA A 99 22.98 16.61 4.90
C ALA A 99 23.56 15.33 4.27
N GLY A 100 24.89 15.23 4.17
CA GLY A 100 25.59 14.03 3.69
C GLY A 100 25.32 12.76 4.50
N LYS A 101 25.02 12.90 5.79
CA LYS A 101 24.67 11.80 6.70
C LYS A 101 23.19 11.42 6.55
N LEU A 102 22.31 12.41 6.39
CA LEU A 102 20.84 12.31 6.35
C LEU A 102 20.26 11.74 5.04
N HIS A 103 20.97 10.82 4.37
CA HIS A 103 20.56 10.18 3.12
C HIS A 103 19.17 9.51 3.14
N ARG A 104 18.73 9.00 4.29
CA ARG A 104 17.39 8.40 4.45
C ARG A 104 16.29 9.46 4.47
N GLU A 105 16.52 10.53 5.21
CA GLU A 105 15.58 11.63 5.40
C GLU A 105 15.48 12.45 4.12
N LEU A 106 16.59 12.94 3.57
CA LEU A 106 16.62 13.71 2.31
C LEU A 106 16.38 12.86 1.05
N GLY A 107 16.33 11.53 1.16
CA GLY A 107 15.82 10.65 0.09
C GLY A 107 16.80 10.29 -1.04
N PHE A 108 18.09 10.61 -0.94
CA PHE A 108 19.10 10.27 -1.96
C PHE A 108 19.82 8.93 -1.69
N PRO A 109 20.43 8.27 -2.70
CA PRO A 109 21.11 6.99 -2.51
C PRO A 109 22.37 7.11 -1.63
N ARG A 110 22.53 6.19 -0.65
CA ARG A 110 23.70 6.12 0.24
C ARG A 110 25.01 6.14 -0.57
N GLY A 111 25.94 7.00 -0.17
CA GLY A 111 27.25 7.17 -0.82
C GLY A 111 27.29 8.12 -2.02
N ARG A 112 26.16 8.72 -2.44
CA ARG A 112 26.15 9.85 -3.39
C ARG A 112 26.40 11.17 -2.62
N LYS A 113 27.10 12.13 -3.25
CA LYS A 113 27.25 13.51 -2.71
C LYS A 113 25.95 14.30 -2.89
N VAL A 114 25.42 14.89 -1.81
CA VAL A 114 24.16 15.68 -1.80
C VAL A 114 24.20 16.85 -2.77
N LEU A 115 25.36 17.51 -2.90
CA LEU A 115 25.56 18.62 -3.81
C LEU A 115 25.14 18.30 -5.26
N LYS A 116 25.37 17.06 -5.73
CA LYS A 116 24.94 16.62 -7.07
C LYS A 116 23.43 16.42 -7.21
N SER A 117 22.69 16.34 -6.11
CA SER A 117 21.23 16.31 -6.09
C SER A 117 20.64 17.72 -5.97
N ILE A 118 21.28 18.59 -5.16
CA ILE A 118 20.92 20.01 -5.04
C ILE A 118 21.08 20.72 -6.40
N GLN A 119 22.23 20.55 -7.06
CA GLN A 119 22.53 21.13 -8.38
C GLN A 119 21.58 20.68 -9.53
N ARG A 120 20.69 19.70 -9.31
CA ARG A 120 19.66 19.31 -10.29
C ARG A 120 18.41 20.16 -10.20
N HIS A 121 18.22 20.89 -9.10
CA HIS A 121 17.01 21.66 -8.82
C HIS A 121 17.41 23.11 -8.43
N PRO A 122 18.16 23.82 -9.28
CA PRO A 122 18.78 25.11 -8.94
C PRO A 122 17.77 26.26 -8.77
N LEU A 123 16.51 26.07 -9.18
CA LEU A 123 15.42 27.01 -8.93
C LEU A 123 14.80 26.83 -7.53
N ILE A 124 15.01 25.67 -6.88
CA ILE A 124 14.37 25.31 -5.61
C ILE A 124 15.35 25.32 -4.44
N PHE A 125 16.60 24.93 -4.69
CA PHE A 125 17.63 24.87 -3.67
C PHE A 125 18.86 25.69 -4.06
N GLU A 126 19.28 26.56 -3.15
CA GLU A 126 20.53 27.31 -3.26
C GLU A 126 21.57 26.82 -2.25
N THR A 127 22.84 27.10 -2.54
CA THR A 127 23.96 26.81 -1.63
C THR A 127 24.78 28.06 -1.39
N TYR A 128 24.94 28.46 -0.13
CA TYR A 128 25.71 29.63 0.27
C TYR A 128 26.80 29.26 1.30
N ARG A 129 27.81 30.12 1.43
CA ARG A 129 28.84 30.00 2.46
C ARG A 129 28.43 30.85 3.65
N HIS A 130 28.26 30.25 4.82
CA HIS A 130 27.85 30.97 6.02
C HIS A 130 29.08 31.51 6.78
N VAL A 131 28.82 32.36 7.79
CA VAL A 131 29.85 33.07 8.58
C VAL A 131 30.80 32.10 9.29
N ASP A 132 30.33 30.88 9.58
CA ASP A 132 31.11 29.77 10.14
C ASP A 132 32.10 29.11 9.16
N ASN A 133 32.30 29.70 7.98
CA ASN A 133 33.11 29.22 6.85
C ASN A 133 32.67 27.86 6.28
N LYS A 134 31.52 27.32 6.67
CA LYS A 134 30.95 26.09 6.11
C LYS A 134 29.92 26.40 5.03
N MET A 135 29.63 25.40 4.22
CA MET A 135 28.60 25.47 3.19
C MET A 135 27.26 24.99 3.75
N TRP A 136 26.25 25.81 3.55
CA TRP A 136 24.86 25.56 3.88
C TRP A 136 24.03 25.52 2.60
N PHE A 137 22.84 24.93 2.68
CA PHE A 137 21.86 24.98 1.61
C PHE A 137 20.46 25.17 2.20
N GLY A 138 19.59 25.81 1.44
CA GLY A 138 18.22 26.14 1.83
C GLY A 138 17.29 26.18 0.64
N PHE A 139 16.09 26.70 0.85
CA PHE A 139 15.21 27.13 -0.23
C PHE A 139 15.71 28.44 -0.83
N THR A 140 15.44 28.65 -2.12
CA THR A 140 15.47 29.95 -2.79
C THR A 140 14.24 30.77 -2.41
N ASP A 141 14.27 32.10 -2.60
CA ASP A 141 13.10 32.97 -2.42
C ASP A 141 11.88 32.45 -3.21
N PHE A 142 12.09 32.04 -4.47
CA PHE A 142 11.06 31.42 -5.31
C PHE A 142 10.48 30.12 -4.72
N ALA A 143 11.29 29.30 -4.05
CA ALA A 143 10.78 28.13 -3.35
C ALA A 143 10.03 28.48 -2.05
N GLU A 144 10.34 29.60 -1.41
CA GLU A 144 9.54 30.10 -0.30
C GLU A 144 8.15 30.58 -0.76
N GLU A 145 8.06 31.27 -1.90
CA GLU A 145 6.79 31.63 -2.54
C GLU A 145 5.95 30.38 -2.86
N LEU A 146 6.55 29.35 -3.46
CA LEU A 146 5.88 28.08 -3.73
C LEU A 146 5.38 27.38 -2.44
N LEU A 147 6.12 27.47 -1.33
CA LEU A 147 5.67 26.93 -0.04
C LEU A 147 4.49 27.72 0.56
N GLN A 148 4.41 29.03 0.32
CA GLN A 148 3.26 29.85 0.71
C GLN A 148 2.02 29.51 -0.13
N GLU A 149 2.18 29.28 -1.43
CA GLU A 149 1.12 28.79 -2.31
C GLU A 149 0.60 27.42 -1.85
N GLU A 150 1.50 26.47 -1.54
CA GLU A 150 1.13 25.16 -0.99
C GLU A 150 0.34 25.27 0.32
N SER A 151 0.78 26.11 1.26
CA SER A 151 0.05 26.34 2.51
C SER A 151 -1.34 26.91 2.25
N SER A 152 -1.45 27.88 1.34
CA SER A 152 -2.73 28.53 0.99
C SER A 152 -3.73 27.54 0.38
N ILE A 153 -3.25 26.62 -0.48
CA ILE A 153 -4.06 25.52 -1.01
C ILE A 153 -4.53 24.58 0.11
N MET A 154 -3.63 24.22 1.03
CA MET A 154 -3.94 23.31 2.14
C MET A 154 -4.96 23.92 3.13
N ASP A 155 -4.92 25.24 3.33
CA ASP A 155 -5.88 25.98 4.14
C ASP A 155 -7.24 26.10 3.45
N ALA A 156 -7.28 26.43 2.15
CA ALA A 156 -8.51 26.46 1.36
C ALA A 156 -9.22 25.08 1.33
N MET A 157 -8.46 23.99 1.35
CA MET A 157 -8.99 22.63 1.33
C MET A 157 -9.33 22.04 2.71
N GLU A 158 -9.16 22.79 3.82
CA GLU A 158 -9.28 22.25 5.20
C GLU A 158 -10.57 21.46 5.42
N ILE A 159 -11.72 22.00 4.98
CA ILE A 159 -13.04 21.37 5.14
C ILE A 159 -13.12 20.02 4.43
N ASP A 160 -12.54 19.88 3.23
CA ASP A 160 -12.55 18.62 2.50
C ASP A 160 -11.55 17.61 3.07
N ARG A 161 -10.44 18.07 3.66
CA ARG A 161 -9.55 17.19 4.44
C ARG A 161 -10.25 16.67 5.70
N VAL A 162 -11.02 17.51 6.39
CA VAL A 162 -11.88 17.10 7.52
C VAL A 162 -12.91 16.06 7.08
N LYS A 163 -13.61 16.26 5.95
CA LYS A 163 -14.53 15.25 5.38
C LYS A 163 -13.81 13.93 5.06
N LYS A 164 -12.62 13.98 4.43
CA LYS A 164 -11.80 12.78 4.14
C LYS A 164 -11.45 12.02 5.42
N VAL A 165 -11.03 12.70 6.49
CA VAL A 165 -10.72 12.05 7.78
C VAL A 165 -11.96 11.50 8.47
N ARG A 166 -13.10 12.22 8.43
CA ARG A 166 -14.39 11.70 8.91
C ARG A 166 -14.75 10.39 8.19
N LYS A 167 -14.67 10.35 6.86
CA LYS A 167 -14.87 9.12 6.07
C LYS A 167 -13.90 7.98 6.46
N LEU A 168 -12.60 8.28 6.66
CA LEU A 168 -11.62 7.27 7.13
C LEU A 168 -12.02 6.66 8.48
N LEU A 169 -12.39 7.49 9.46
CA LEU A 169 -12.88 7.03 10.76
C LEU A 169 -14.20 6.25 10.63
N MET A 170 -15.11 6.67 9.74
CA MET A 170 -16.39 5.99 9.54
C MET A 170 -16.23 4.57 8.96
N MET A 171 -15.14 4.30 8.21
CA MET A 171 -14.79 2.96 7.73
C MET A 171 -13.98 2.13 8.74
N SER A 172 -13.43 2.73 9.79
CA SER A 172 -12.57 2.00 10.72
C SER A 172 -13.37 1.27 11.81
N LYS A 173 -12.85 0.12 12.23
CA LYS A 173 -13.32 -0.63 13.39
C LYS A 173 -13.38 0.30 14.60
N ASP A 174 -14.48 0.22 15.34
CA ASP A 174 -14.78 1.06 16.51
C ASP A 174 -14.72 2.58 16.25
N LYS A 175 -14.71 3.01 14.96
CA LYS A 175 -14.65 4.40 14.50
C LYS A 175 -13.45 5.19 15.03
N ARG A 176 -12.34 4.47 15.22
CA ARG A 176 -11.09 4.92 15.84
C ARG A 176 -9.90 4.66 14.91
N ILE A 177 -8.94 5.59 14.86
CA ILE A 177 -7.65 5.43 14.18
C ILE A 177 -6.55 6.10 15.02
N PRO A 178 -5.37 5.47 15.23
CA PRO A 178 -4.23 6.12 15.88
C PRO A 178 -3.75 7.36 15.11
N LEU A 179 -3.49 8.47 15.82
CA LEU A 179 -3.00 9.70 15.19
C LEU A 179 -1.63 9.52 14.51
N SER A 180 -0.81 8.56 14.96
CA SER A 180 0.44 8.19 14.29
C SER A 180 0.20 7.66 12.88
N THR A 181 -0.77 6.76 12.70
CA THR A 181 -1.12 6.15 11.41
C THR A 181 -1.61 7.21 10.42
N ILE A 182 -2.44 8.16 10.90
CA ILE A 182 -2.87 9.32 10.11
C ILE A 182 -1.68 10.22 9.76
N TYR A 183 -0.81 10.55 10.72
CA TYR A 183 0.32 11.45 10.49
C TYR A 183 1.37 10.90 9.52
N HIS A 184 1.69 9.60 9.59
CA HIS A 184 2.58 8.95 8.62
C HIS A 184 2.01 9.00 7.19
N ASN A 185 0.68 8.83 7.06
CA ASN A 185 -0.02 8.79 5.78
C ASN A 185 -0.63 10.14 5.35
N ARG A 186 -0.40 11.22 6.10
CA ARG A 186 -1.06 12.53 5.93
C ARG A 186 -1.03 13.04 4.49
N LEU A 187 0.11 12.89 3.82
CA LEU A 187 0.36 13.34 2.45
C LEU A 187 -0.50 12.60 1.42
N LEU A 188 -0.86 11.33 1.65
CA LEU A 188 -1.75 10.59 0.76
C LEU A 188 -3.14 11.23 0.71
N PHE A 189 -3.59 11.80 1.83
CA PHE A 189 -4.90 12.42 1.97
C PHE A 189 -4.88 13.94 1.79
N GLY A 190 -3.70 14.54 1.58
CA GLY A 190 -3.51 15.99 1.52
C GLY A 190 -3.73 16.67 2.87
N ILE A 191 -3.42 15.99 3.97
CA ILE A 191 -3.60 16.47 5.34
C ILE A 191 -2.34 17.27 5.77
N PRO A 192 -2.49 18.49 6.31
CA PRO A 192 -1.35 19.33 6.74
C PRO A 192 -0.64 18.77 7.97
N GLU A 193 0.56 19.27 8.27
CA GLU A 193 1.32 18.82 9.46
C GLU A 193 0.61 19.22 10.76
N ASP A 194 0.03 20.43 10.78
CA ASP A 194 -0.71 21.00 11.92
C ASP A 194 -2.12 20.40 12.10
N PHE A 195 -2.46 19.34 11.36
CA PHE A 195 -3.77 18.71 11.43
C PHE A 195 -4.16 18.32 12.87
N ARG A 196 -3.19 17.91 13.69
CA ARG A 196 -3.42 17.60 15.11
C ARG A 196 -4.02 18.79 15.88
N ASP A 197 -3.62 20.00 15.56
CA ASP A 197 -4.08 21.21 16.23
C ASP A 197 -5.37 21.72 15.55
N ARG A 198 -5.51 21.53 14.22
CA ARG A 198 -6.77 21.77 13.50
C ARG A 198 -7.91 20.86 13.98
N VAL A 199 -7.64 19.62 14.40
CA VAL A 199 -8.64 18.72 15.00
C VAL A 199 -9.34 19.35 16.20
N ALA A 200 -8.64 20.19 16.99
CA ALA A 200 -9.23 20.87 18.14
C ALA A 200 -10.27 21.94 17.76
N LYS A 201 -10.30 22.39 16.50
CA LYS A 201 -11.35 23.29 15.98
C LYS A 201 -12.69 22.58 15.73
N TYR A 202 -12.71 21.24 15.67
CA TYR A 202 -13.87 20.43 15.27
C TYR A 202 -14.27 19.40 16.35
N PRO A 203 -14.53 19.81 17.61
CA PRO A 203 -14.91 18.89 18.70
C PRO A 203 -16.22 18.13 18.47
N GLU A 204 -17.08 18.64 17.59
CA GLU A 204 -18.32 18.00 17.15
C GLU A 204 -18.11 16.78 16.24
N TYR A 205 -16.96 16.70 15.57
CA TYR A 205 -16.61 15.56 14.72
C TYR A 205 -15.57 14.64 15.37
N PHE A 206 -14.63 15.19 16.13
CA PHE A 206 -13.44 14.47 16.57
C PHE A 206 -13.21 14.52 18.08
N ARG A 207 -12.81 13.40 18.65
CA ARG A 207 -12.33 13.26 20.03
C ARG A 207 -10.93 12.66 20.02
N ILE A 208 -10.01 13.26 20.78
CA ILE A 208 -8.68 12.67 20.99
C ILE A 208 -8.73 11.90 22.32
N VAL A 209 -8.54 10.59 22.26
CA VAL A 209 -8.46 9.71 23.42
C VAL A 209 -7.01 9.27 23.60
N VAL A 210 -6.53 9.24 24.84
CA VAL A 210 -5.22 8.66 25.17
C VAL A 210 -5.47 7.30 25.79
N GLU A 211 -4.97 6.25 25.16
CA GLU A 211 -5.05 4.89 25.72
C GLU A 211 -4.00 4.67 26.81
N ASN A 212 -4.16 3.59 27.59
CA ASN A 212 -3.23 3.17 28.65
C ASN A 212 -1.78 3.01 28.15
N ASP A 213 -1.60 2.66 26.87
CA ASP A 213 -0.30 2.57 26.18
C ASP A 213 0.36 3.94 25.89
N GLY A 214 -0.28 5.06 26.26
CA GLY A 214 0.13 6.42 25.90
C GLY A 214 -0.14 6.80 24.43
N LYS A 215 -0.70 5.88 23.63
CA LYS A 215 -1.10 6.12 22.23
C LYS A 215 -2.25 7.12 22.19
N ARG A 216 -2.14 8.11 21.29
CA ARG A 216 -3.24 9.05 21.01
C ARG A 216 -4.06 8.53 19.82
N ILE A 217 -5.35 8.30 20.07
CA ILE A 217 -6.32 7.84 19.09
C ILE A 217 -7.27 8.98 18.74
N LEU A 218 -7.57 9.10 17.45
CA LEU A 218 -8.66 9.93 16.95
C LEU A 218 -9.92 9.08 16.87
N GLU A 219 -10.99 9.51 17.53
CA GLU A 219 -12.30 8.88 17.55
C GLU A 219 -13.33 9.79 16.89
N LEU A 220 -14.25 9.21 16.12
CA LEU A 220 -15.40 9.92 15.56
C LEU A 220 -16.46 10.16 16.64
N VAL A 221 -16.83 11.42 16.87
CA VAL A 221 -17.89 11.80 17.82
C VAL A 221 -19.27 11.64 17.20
N ASN A 222 -19.48 12.20 16.01
CA ASN A 222 -20.77 12.22 15.34
C ASN A 222 -20.71 11.46 14.01
N TRP A 223 -21.63 10.50 13.83
CA TRP A 223 -21.80 9.78 12.58
C TRP A 223 -22.72 10.55 11.64
N ASP A 224 -22.29 10.74 10.39
CA ASP A 224 -23.02 11.53 9.40
C ASP A 224 -23.48 10.64 8.24
N PRO A 225 -24.77 10.32 8.15
CA PRO A 225 -25.31 9.47 7.09
C PRO A 225 -25.06 10.03 5.68
N THR A 226 -24.91 11.36 5.52
CA THR A 226 -24.66 11.98 4.21
C THR A 226 -23.24 11.71 3.69
N LEU A 227 -22.30 11.45 4.60
CA LEU A 227 -20.95 11.00 4.27
C LEU A 227 -20.84 9.48 4.14
N ALA A 228 -21.81 8.71 4.65
CA ALA A 228 -21.81 7.24 4.65
C ALA A 228 -22.18 6.62 3.28
N VAL A 229 -21.87 7.32 2.19
CA VAL A 229 -22.05 6.86 0.81
C VAL A 229 -20.68 6.75 0.15
N SER A 230 -20.33 5.54 -0.25
CA SER A 230 -19.08 5.23 -0.96
C SER A 230 -19.11 5.70 -2.40
N GLU A 231 -17.94 5.86 -2.99
CA GLU A 231 -17.81 6.25 -4.39
C GLU A 231 -18.38 5.17 -5.34
N LEU A 232 -18.39 3.90 -4.89
CA LEU A 232 -19.06 2.81 -5.62
C LEU A 232 -20.57 2.95 -5.64
N GLU A 233 -21.19 3.29 -4.50
CA GLU A 233 -22.64 3.49 -4.42
C GLU A 233 -23.06 4.72 -5.24
N ARG A 234 -22.23 5.78 -5.27
CA ARG A 234 -22.43 6.95 -6.15
C ARG A 234 -22.36 6.57 -7.63
N GLN A 235 -21.32 5.84 -8.02
CA GLN A 235 -21.16 5.37 -9.41
C GLN A 235 -22.27 4.39 -9.82
N PHE A 236 -22.80 3.59 -8.88
CA PHE A 236 -23.90 2.66 -9.14
C PHE A 236 -25.19 3.40 -9.51
N VAL A 237 -25.49 4.52 -8.84
CA VAL A 237 -26.64 5.39 -9.18
C VAL A 237 -26.50 6.01 -10.58
N VAL A 238 -25.28 6.30 -11.03
CA VAL A 238 -25.02 6.87 -12.37
C VAL A 238 -24.99 5.79 -13.46
N SER A 239 -24.40 4.63 -13.17
CA SER A 239 -24.28 3.50 -14.10
C SER A 239 -24.05 2.18 -13.36
N GLU A 240 -25.14 1.48 -13.05
CA GLU A 240 -25.16 0.11 -12.49
C GLU A 240 -24.19 -0.81 -13.25
N ASP A 241 -24.25 -0.75 -14.57
CA ASP A 241 -23.46 -1.55 -15.51
C ASP A 241 -21.93 -1.39 -15.31
N THR A 242 -21.46 -0.22 -14.88
CA THR A 242 -20.03 0.06 -14.63
C THR A 242 -19.57 -0.63 -13.36
N VAL A 243 -20.33 -0.47 -12.27
CA VAL A 243 -20.01 -1.03 -10.96
C VAL A 243 -20.12 -2.56 -10.96
N VAL A 244 -21.11 -3.11 -11.67
CA VAL A 244 -21.25 -4.55 -11.92
C VAL A 244 -20.05 -5.12 -12.71
N LYS A 245 -19.45 -4.33 -13.60
CA LYS A 245 -18.26 -4.75 -14.38
C LYS A 245 -16.95 -4.54 -13.61
N ALA A 246 -16.90 -3.64 -12.64
CA ALA A 246 -15.70 -3.29 -11.87
C ALA A 246 -15.18 -4.48 -11.05
N PHE A 247 -16.00 -5.02 -10.15
CA PHE A 247 -15.62 -6.21 -9.35
C PHE A 247 -16.13 -7.50 -9.96
N LYS A 248 -15.40 -8.60 -9.72
CA LYS A 248 -15.86 -9.94 -10.09
C LYS A 248 -15.46 -10.94 -9.02
N PHE A 249 -16.44 -11.63 -8.44
CA PHE A 249 -16.21 -12.70 -7.47
C PHE A 249 -16.56 -14.06 -8.11
N PRO A 250 -15.59 -14.73 -8.77
CA PRO A 250 -15.89 -15.94 -9.53
C PRO A 250 -16.26 -17.13 -8.65
N VAL A 251 -17.21 -17.95 -9.10
CA VAL A 251 -17.55 -19.24 -8.46
C VAL A 251 -16.31 -20.15 -8.47
N LYS A 252 -15.90 -20.66 -7.29
CA LYS A 252 -14.67 -21.44 -7.10
C LYS A 252 -14.57 -22.70 -7.98
N TYR A 253 -15.71 -23.34 -8.27
CA TYR A 253 -15.81 -24.60 -9.01
C TYR A 253 -16.61 -24.46 -10.32
N GLY A 254 -16.75 -23.24 -10.87
CA GLY A 254 -17.62 -22.98 -12.03
C GLY A 254 -17.30 -23.82 -13.27
N LYS A 255 -16.03 -24.24 -13.45
CA LYS A 255 -15.61 -25.15 -14.53
C LYS A 255 -15.94 -26.62 -14.26
N ASP A 256 -15.82 -27.04 -13.01
CA ASP A 256 -16.05 -28.43 -12.59
C ASP A 256 -17.56 -28.75 -12.53
N LEU A 257 -18.40 -27.71 -12.44
CA LEU A 257 -19.85 -27.76 -12.53
C LEU A 257 -20.40 -27.87 -13.97
N GLY A 258 -19.54 -27.85 -15.00
CA GLY A 258 -19.96 -28.00 -16.40
C GLY A 258 -20.90 -26.90 -16.92
N LEU A 259 -20.84 -25.71 -16.33
CA LEU A 259 -21.79 -24.61 -16.60
C LEU A 259 -21.50 -23.90 -17.92
N ASP A 260 -22.57 -23.59 -18.66
CA ASP A 260 -22.52 -22.72 -19.83
C ASP A 260 -21.97 -21.32 -19.47
N GLU A 261 -21.46 -20.60 -20.48
CA GLU A 261 -20.95 -19.24 -20.28
C GLU A 261 -22.00 -18.30 -19.69
N ASN A 262 -23.25 -18.42 -20.12
CA ASN A 262 -24.34 -17.56 -19.66
C ASN A 262 -24.69 -17.81 -18.19
N ASP A 263 -24.75 -19.05 -17.76
CA ASP A 263 -25.05 -19.38 -16.36
C ASP A 263 -23.84 -19.13 -15.46
N THR A 264 -22.62 -19.34 -15.97
CA THR A 264 -21.40 -18.87 -15.33
C THR A 264 -21.41 -17.34 -15.14
N ARG A 265 -21.88 -16.55 -16.12
CA ARG A 265 -22.03 -15.09 -15.99
C ARG A 265 -23.08 -14.74 -14.92
N LYS A 266 -24.27 -15.38 -14.93
CA LYS A 266 -25.33 -15.19 -13.93
C LYS A 266 -24.86 -15.52 -12.51
N LEU A 267 -24.24 -16.68 -12.28
CA LEU A 267 -23.73 -17.07 -10.96
C LEU A 267 -22.61 -16.14 -10.49
N ASN A 268 -21.74 -15.67 -11.38
CA ASN A 268 -20.72 -14.68 -11.02
C ASN A 268 -21.35 -13.32 -10.65
N LEU A 269 -22.47 -12.93 -11.27
CA LEU A 269 -23.23 -11.72 -10.92
C LEU A 269 -23.86 -11.88 -9.53
N LEU A 270 -24.54 -13.00 -9.27
CA LEU A 270 -25.12 -13.35 -7.97
C LEU A 270 -24.06 -13.47 -6.86
N ASN A 271 -22.85 -13.95 -7.17
CA ASN A 271 -21.74 -13.93 -6.23
C ASN A 271 -21.15 -12.52 -6.03
N THR A 272 -21.32 -11.60 -6.98
CA THR A 272 -20.71 -10.26 -6.91
C THR A 272 -21.64 -9.27 -6.19
N LEU A 273 -22.94 -9.33 -6.46
CA LEU A 273 -23.96 -8.52 -5.79
C LEU A 273 -24.53 -9.22 -4.53
N PRO A 274 -25.15 -8.49 -3.59
CA PRO A 274 -24.92 -7.06 -3.37
C PRO A 274 -23.44 -6.79 -3.03
N LEU A 275 -22.98 -5.57 -3.32
CA LEU A 275 -21.71 -5.09 -2.77
C LEU A 275 -21.94 -4.68 -1.31
N VAL A 276 -20.99 -5.01 -0.44
CA VAL A 276 -21.08 -4.65 0.99
C VAL A 276 -20.52 -3.25 1.18
N SER A 277 -21.32 -2.33 1.71
CA SER A 277 -20.92 -0.94 1.90
C SER A 277 -19.70 -0.83 2.84
N PRO A 278 -18.65 -0.04 2.51
CA PRO A 278 -17.51 0.19 3.39
C PRO A 278 -17.89 0.82 4.74
N TYR A 279 -19.01 1.53 4.80
CA TYR A 279 -19.55 2.20 5.99
C TYR A 279 -20.46 1.30 6.84
N SER A 280 -20.61 0.02 6.48
CA SER A 280 -21.31 -0.98 7.28
C SER A 280 -20.38 -1.65 8.30
N ASP A 281 -20.96 -2.34 9.28
CA ASP A 281 -20.26 -3.15 10.30
C ASP A 281 -19.62 -4.45 9.73
N GLY A 282 -19.10 -4.43 8.50
CA GLY A 282 -18.53 -5.59 7.83
C GLY A 282 -17.30 -6.20 8.53
N TRP A 283 -16.71 -5.49 9.50
CA TRP A 283 -15.66 -6.00 10.39
C TRP A 283 -16.17 -7.13 11.32
N LYS A 284 -17.49 -7.27 11.51
CA LYS A 284 -18.14 -8.35 12.28
C LYS A 284 -18.32 -9.63 11.47
N LEU A 285 -18.15 -9.60 10.14
CA LEU A 285 -18.34 -10.76 9.26
C LEU A 285 -17.25 -11.81 9.50
N ASP A 286 -17.56 -13.09 9.31
CA ASP A 286 -16.56 -14.15 9.40
C ASP A 286 -15.39 -13.88 8.42
N MET A 287 -14.16 -13.99 8.93
CA MET A 287 -12.95 -13.60 8.24
C MET A 287 -12.74 -14.32 6.91
N TRP A 288 -13.30 -15.53 6.76
CA TRP A 288 -13.16 -16.40 5.61
C TRP A 288 -14.36 -16.39 4.65
N SER A 289 -15.44 -15.69 5.01
CA SER A 289 -16.62 -15.50 4.17
C SER A 289 -16.32 -14.72 2.90
N LEU A 290 -17.10 -14.97 1.85
CA LEU A 290 -17.03 -14.22 0.60
C LEU A 290 -17.50 -12.76 0.80
N GLU A 291 -18.40 -12.52 1.74
CA GLU A 291 -18.88 -11.18 2.12
C GLU A 291 -17.78 -10.35 2.80
N ALA A 292 -16.96 -10.95 3.68
CA ALA A 292 -15.79 -10.28 4.24
C ALA A 292 -14.69 -10.01 3.19
N GLU A 293 -14.60 -10.83 2.12
CA GLU A 293 -13.73 -10.51 0.99
C GLU A 293 -14.28 -9.32 0.17
N LYS A 294 -15.59 -9.29 -0.12
CA LYS A 294 -16.27 -8.13 -0.74
C LYS A 294 -16.07 -6.84 0.06
N TYR A 295 -16.33 -6.88 1.36
CA TYR A 295 -16.22 -5.72 2.26
C TYR A 295 -14.80 -5.14 2.26
N ARG A 296 -13.76 -5.98 2.38
CA ARG A 296 -12.36 -5.53 2.33
C ARG A 296 -11.96 -4.96 0.97
N VAL A 297 -12.49 -5.51 -0.14
CA VAL A 297 -12.33 -4.92 -1.48
C VAL A 297 -12.97 -3.52 -1.53
N GLY A 298 -14.19 -3.38 -0.99
CA GLY A 298 -14.89 -2.10 -0.87
C GLY A 298 -14.12 -1.07 -0.05
N ILE A 299 -13.59 -1.45 1.13
CA ILE A 299 -12.75 -0.56 1.94
C ILE A 299 -11.52 -0.11 1.17
N VAL A 300 -10.76 -1.02 0.54
CA VAL A 300 -9.54 -0.58 -0.18
C VAL A 300 -9.90 0.32 -1.36
N HIS A 301 -11.04 0.10 -2.02
CA HIS A 301 -11.53 1.00 -3.07
C HIS A 301 -11.87 2.40 -2.55
N GLU A 302 -12.63 2.50 -1.45
CA GLU A 302 -13.00 3.78 -0.86
C GLU A 302 -11.78 4.49 -0.25
N PHE A 303 -10.90 3.75 0.44
CA PHE A 303 -9.61 4.25 0.96
C PHE A 303 -8.77 4.90 -0.14
N LEU A 304 -8.60 4.22 -1.27
CA LEU A 304 -7.88 4.78 -2.42
C LEU A 304 -8.62 5.98 -3.00
N ASN A 305 -9.96 6.00 -3.02
CA ASN A 305 -10.72 7.17 -3.48
C ASN A 305 -10.58 8.39 -2.58
N LEU A 306 -10.25 8.21 -1.29
CA LEU A 306 -9.93 9.31 -0.37
C LEU A 306 -8.50 9.85 -0.58
N THR A 307 -7.59 9.09 -1.19
CA THR A 307 -6.25 9.61 -1.49
C THR A 307 -6.27 10.61 -2.64
N VAL A 308 -5.41 11.62 -2.53
CA VAL A 308 -5.25 12.76 -3.44
C VAL A 308 -4.92 12.31 -4.86
N GLU A 309 -4.04 11.33 -5.02
CA GLU A 309 -3.69 10.76 -6.33
C GLU A 309 -4.42 9.43 -6.64
N LYS A 310 -5.49 9.07 -5.91
CA LYS A 310 -6.28 7.82 -6.14
C LYS A 310 -5.45 6.52 -6.18
N ARG A 311 -4.34 6.53 -5.44
CA ARG A 311 -3.34 5.46 -5.32
C ARG A 311 -2.75 5.41 -3.91
N ALA A 312 -2.16 4.28 -3.52
CA ALA A 312 -1.36 4.18 -2.29
C ALA A 312 -0.27 3.10 -2.42
N SER A 313 0.83 3.27 -1.69
CA SER A 313 1.81 2.19 -1.51
C SER A 313 1.19 1.07 -0.67
N ILE A 314 1.56 -0.19 -0.94
CA ILE A 314 1.01 -1.31 -0.18
C ILE A 314 1.38 -1.26 1.31
N HIS A 315 2.55 -0.69 1.65
CA HIS A 315 2.99 -0.49 3.02
C HIS A 315 2.06 0.46 3.78
N ASN A 316 1.53 1.47 3.09
CA ASN A 316 0.60 2.45 3.65
C ASN A 316 -0.75 1.77 3.97
N ILE A 317 -1.26 0.95 3.05
CA ILE A 317 -2.52 0.20 3.24
C ILE A 317 -2.39 -0.79 4.41
N VAL A 318 -1.24 -1.46 4.54
CA VAL A 318 -0.95 -2.42 5.62
C VAL A 318 -0.76 -1.72 6.97
N GLU A 319 -0.49 -0.41 7.01
CA GLU A 319 -0.44 0.35 8.26
C GLU A 319 -1.82 0.42 8.93
N PHE A 320 -2.90 0.52 8.15
CA PHE A 320 -4.30 0.51 8.62
C PHE A 320 -4.91 -0.91 8.77
N LYS A 321 -4.07 -1.94 8.98
CA LYS A 321 -4.53 -3.35 8.99
C LYS A 321 -5.50 -3.67 10.14
N GLU A 322 -5.37 -2.98 11.28
CA GLU A 322 -6.13 -3.27 12.50
C GLU A 322 -7.47 -2.53 12.44
N GLU A 323 -7.41 -1.29 11.99
CA GLU A 323 -8.50 -0.36 11.74
C GLU A 323 -9.45 -0.86 10.65
N PHE A 324 -8.93 -1.38 9.52
CA PHE A 324 -9.75 -1.91 8.42
C PHE A 324 -9.89 -3.44 8.43
N SER A 325 -9.48 -4.12 9.51
CA SER A 325 -9.57 -5.59 9.65
C SER A 325 -8.98 -6.36 8.46
N LEU A 326 -7.86 -5.86 7.92
CA LEU A 326 -7.15 -6.43 6.78
C LEU A 326 -6.33 -7.65 7.20
N THR A 327 -6.14 -8.59 6.27
CA THR A 327 -5.46 -9.85 6.55
C THR A 327 -4.27 -10.06 5.61
N ARG A 328 -3.47 -11.09 5.85
CA ARG A 328 -2.42 -11.51 4.90
C ARG A 328 -2.97 -11.84 3.49
N ARG A 329 -4.26 -12.12 3.35
CA ARG A 329 -4.92 -12.35 2.04
C ARG A 329 -5.27 -11.08 1.29
N THR A 330 -5.14 -9.88 1.86
CA THR A 330 -5.40 -8.61 1.13
C THR A 330 -4.57 -8.52 -0.15
N TYR A 331 -3.33 -9.04 -0.17
CA TYR A 331 -2.51 -9.11 -1.38
C TYR A 331 -3.10 -10.02 -2.48
N GLU A 332 -3.70 -11.14 -2.11
CA GLU A 332 -4.33 -12.10 -3.04
C GLU A 332 -5.67 -11.55 -3.55
N MET A 333 -6.46 -10.99 -2.64
CA MET A 333 -7.72 -10.30 -2.90
C MET A 333 -7.55 -9.21 -3.97
N LEU A 334 -6.55 -8.34 -3.83
CA LEU A 334 -6.25 -7.30 -4.83
C LEU A 334 -5.84 -7.89 -6.19
N LYS A 335 -5.07 -8.99 -6.21
CA LYS A 335 -4.69 -9.69 -7.45
C LYS A 335 -5.87 -10.34 -8.16
N LYS A 336 -6.93 -10.74 -7.44
CA LYS A 336 -8.18 -11.27 -8.02
C LYS A 336 -9.04 -10.19 -8.71
N GLN A 337 -8.81 -8.90 -8.43
CA GLN A 337 -9.61 -7.79 -8.95
C GLN A 337 -8.81 -6.89 -9.94
N PRO A 338 -8.29 -7.44 -11.07
CA PRO A 338 -7.43 -6.70 -12.01
C PRO A 338 -8.19 -5.70 -12.89
N ARG A 339 -9.52 -5.60 -12.76
CA ARG A 339 -10.36 -4.64 -13.47
C ARG A 339 -10.33 -3.28 -12.78
N THR A 340 -10.66 -3.24 -11.49
CA THR A 340 -10.59 -2.04 -10.66
C THR A 340 -9.16 -1.66 -10.27
N PHE A 341 -8.32 -2.62 -9.86
CA PHE A 341 -6.97 -2.30 -9.35
C PHE A 341 -5.87 -2.59 -10.36
N TYR A 342 -4.95 -1.64 -10.53
CA TYR A 342 -3.64 -1.87 -11.13
C TYR A 342 -2.56 -1.96 -10.04
N LEU A 343 -1.68 -2.95 -10.14
CA LEU A 343 -0.65 -3.23 -9.13
C LEU A 343 0.73 -2.98 -9.74
N ALA A 344 1.23 -1.76 -9.54
CA ALA A 344 2.44 -1.26 -10.17
C ALA A 344 3.70 -1.52 -9.34
N GLY A 345 4.86 -1.68 -9.99
CA GLY A 345 6.15 -1.90 -9.31
C GLY A 345 6.50 -3.36 -9.03
N THR A 346 7.28 -3.61 -7.98
CA THR A 346 7.94 -4.92 -7.72
C THR A 346 7.37 -5.67 -6.52
N GLU A 347 7.57 -6.98 -6.46
CA GLU A 347 7.06 -7.84 -5.36
C GLU A 347 7.41 -7.33 -3.96
N MET A 348 8.53 -6.62 -3.81
CA MET A 348 8.94 -5.97 -2.56
C MET A 348 8.32 -4.58 -2.34
N ASN A 349 8.15 -3.77 -3.40
CA ASN A 349 7.65 -2.40 -3.31
C ASN A 349 6.70 -2.12 -4.46
N TRP A 350 5.41 -2.10 -4.14
CA TRP A 350 4.35 -1.85 -5.09
C TRP A 350 3.31 -0.87 -4.57
N ALA A 351 2.60 -0.28 -5.52
CA ALA A 351 1.48 0.62 -5.27
C ALA A 351 0.22 0.08 -5.95
N VAL A 352 -0.91 0.31 -5.29
CA VAL A 352 -2.25 0.00 -5.78
C VAL A 352 -2.83 1.29 -6.35
N PHE A 353 -3.26 1.24 -7.60
CA PHE A 353 -3.92 2.33 -8.32
C PHE A 353 -5.36 1.92 -8.62
N LEU A 354 -6.30 2.86 -8.48
CA LEU A 354 -7.65 2.72 -9.03
C LEU A 354 -7.61 2.99 -10.52
N LYS A 355 -7.88 2.00 -11.37
CA LYS A 355 -7.87 2.18 -12.83
C LYS A 355 -8.92 3.19 -13.28
N ASP A 356 -10.10 3.15 -12.68
CA ASP A 356 -11.25 3.98 -13.02
C ASP A 356 -11.03 5.48 -12.72
N ALA A 357 -9.98 5.83 -11.97
CA ALA A 357 -9.59 7.22 -11.67
C ALA A 357 -8.63 7.84 -12.69
N TYR A 358 -8.06 7.06 -13.60
CA TYR A 358 -7.08 7.52 -14.59
C TYR A 358 -7.63 7.40 -16.00
N ASN A 359 -7.38 8.41 -16.82
CA ASN A 359 -7.65 8.31 -18.25
C ASN A 359 -6.66 7.36 -18.96
N GLU A 360 -6.91 7.04 -20.22
CA GLU A 360 -6.03 6.21 -21.03
C GLU A 360 -4.58 6.73 -21.06
N ASN A 361 -4.41 8.05 -20.98
CA ASN A 361 -3.12 8.76 -20.95
C ASN A 361 -2.39 8.64 -19.59
N GLY A 362 -2.97 7.97 -18.59
CA GLY A 362 -2.37 7.80 -17.27
C GLY A 362 -2.35 9.08 -16.44
N ALA A 363 -3.12 10.10 -16.84
CA ALA A 363 -3.38 11.27 -16.03
C ALA A 363 -4.65 11.06 -15.20
N LEU A 364 -4.64 11.62 -13.99
CA LEU A 364 -5.78 11.58 -13.08
C LEU A 364 -6.96 12.37 -13.68
N ILE A 365 -8.16 11.81 -13.64
CA ILE A 365 -9.38 12.41 -14.24
C ILE A 365 -9.83 13.62 -13.41
N ASP A 366 -10.02 13.41 -12.10
CA ASP A 366 -10.37 14.44 -11.12
C ASP A 366 -9.10 14.86 -10.36
N LYS A 367 -8.58 16.05 -10.65
CA LYS A 367 -7.34 16.57 -10.05
C LYS A 367 -7.63 17.44 -8.84
N ASP A 368 -7.32 16.90 -7.67
CA ASP A 368 -7.21 17.66 -6.42
C ASP A 368 -6.18 18.81 -6.60
N PRO A 369 -6.45 20.05 -6.15
CA PRO A 369 -5.53 21.19 -6.26
C PRO A 369 -4.09 20.91 -5.81
N GLN A 370 -3.89 20.04 -4.83
CA GLN A 370 -2.56 19.61 -4.39
C GLN A 370 -1.79 18.87 -5.50
N VAL A 371 -2.46 18.06 -6.33
CA VAL A 371 -1.84 17.36 -7.47
C VAL A 371 -1.37 18.35 -8.54
N ILE A 372 -2.19 19.38 -8.80
CA ILE A 372 -1.87 20.44 -9.77
C ILE A 372 -0.64 21.23 -9.30
N PHE A 373 -0.58 21.54 -8.00
CA PHE A 373 0.59 22.16 -7.38
C PHE A 373 1.83 21.26 -7.44
N ASP A 374 1.72 19.97 -7.10
CA ASP A 374 2.85 19.03 -7.18
C ASP A 374 3.35 18.86 -8.63
N GLU A 375 2.46 18.83 -9.64
CA GLU A 375 2.85 18.84 -11.05
C GLU A 375 3.60 20.14 -11.43
N LYS A 376 3.11 21.31 -11.00
CA LYS A 376 3.78 22.61 -11.17
C LYS A 376 5.18 22.61 -10.52
N LEU A 377 5.30 22.12 -9.29
CA LEU A 377 6.56 21.99 -8.56
C LEU A 377 7.55 21.05 -9.27
N TYR A 378 7.09 19.92 -9.81
CA TYR A 378 7.92 18.99 -10.57
C TYR A 378 8.42 19.59 -11.90
N ASN A 379 7.64 20.44 -12.55
CA ASN A 379 8.06 21.15 -13.76
C ASN A 379 9.19 22.15 -13.45
N PHE A 380 9.03 23.02 -12.45
CA PHE A 380 10.10 23.93 -12.01
C PHE A 380 11.34 23.19 -11.49
N ALA A 381 11.18 22.02 -10.89
CA ALA A 381 12.30 21.19 -10.48
C ALA A 381 13.09 20.59 -11.65
N GLN A 382 12.55 20.53 -12.87
CA GLN A 382 13.27 20.06 -14.06
C GLN A 382 13.93 21.20 -14.85
N MET A 383 13.36 22.40 -14.81
CA MET A 383 13.89 23.59 -15.48
C MET A 383 15.28 23.96 -14.97
N GLN A 384 16.17 24.33 -15.88
CA GLN A 384 17.45 24.94 -15.52
C GLN A 384 17.30 26.47 -15.43
N GLN A 385 18.08 27.13 -14.57
CA GLN A 385 18.01 28.59 -14.35
C GLN A 385 18.07 29.43 -15.63
N ARG A 386 18.61 28.93 -16.74
CA ARG A 386 18.68 29.63 -18.03
C ARG A 386 17.35 29.71 -18.78
N GLU A 387 16.39 28.84 -18.52
CA GLU A 387 15.13 28.73 -19.28
C GLU A 387 14.03 29.66 -18.73
N VAL A 388 14.19 30.16 -17.50
CA VAL A 388 13.21 31.04 -16.84
C VAL A 388 13.32 32.49 -17.34
N PHE A 389 14.54 33.01 -17.48
CA PHE A 389 14.76 34.39 -17.92
C PHE A 389 14.30 34.65 -19.37
N SER A 390 14.36 33.64 -20.25
CA SER A 390 13.83 33.75 -21.62
C SER A 390 12.29 33.82 -21.72
N GLY A 391 11.56 33.59 -20.63
CA GLY A 391 10.09 33.67 -20.60
C GLY A 391 9.51 34.92 -19.92
N ILE A 392 10.38 35.80 -19.39
CA ILE A 392 9.97 37.02 -18.66
C ILE A 392 10.15 38.26 -19.55
N ASP A 393 11.08 38.24 -20.52
CA ASP A 393 11.34 39.34 -21.45
C ASP A 393 10.38 39.42 -22.66
N GLU A 394 9.35 38.56 -22.74
CA GLU A 394 8.32 38.57 -23.81
C GLU A 394 6.88 38.85 -23.27
N LYS A 395 6.73 39.85 -22.40
CA LYS A 395 5.41 40.38 -21.99
C LYS A 395 5.36 41.92 -21.93
#